data_AF-A0A961C5M7-F1
#
_entry.id   AF-A0A961C5M7-F1
#
_cell.length_a   1.000
_cell.length_b   1.000
_cell.length_c   1.000
_cell.angle_alpha   90.00
_cell.angle_beta   90.00
_cell.angle_gamma   90.00
#
_symmetry.space_group_name_H-M   'P 1'
#
loop_
_entity.id
_entity.type
_entity.pdbx_description
1 polymer ?
#
loop_
_entity_poly.entity_id
_entity_poly.type
_entity_poly.pdbx_seq_one_letter_code
_entity_poly.pdbx_strand_id
1 'polypeptide(L)'
;MSTLEGDLRTEADAPLGFDPDSFQGIVADAVTLRLDEHNGAVTLSADLVGELGDLVDEWVEEVEKLEAAEANLDSAIAAYNAADTIDKETLRDGVIEAQDALDAARREYTRRETEILAKLADIIERMGGIGGDDDGKDKKSERDWRKEQDEDGTPGSPEKPVSPRSTPESPGASESPGGDTEPSVTPAPGSTDLSTAATPTTQQS
;
A
#
# COMPACT_ATOMS: atom_id res chain seq x y z
N MET A 1 -14.70 -14.32 8.44
CA MET A 1 -13.80 -15.49 8.39
C MET A 1 -14.16 -16.60 9.37
N SER A 2 -15.00 -16.37 10.39
CA SER A 2 -15.20 -17.30 11.52
C SER A 2 -15.75 -18.71 11.25
N THR A 3 -16.32 -19.01 10.08
CA THR A 3 -16.82 -20.39 9.82
C THR A 3 -15.71 -21.31 9.34
N LEU A 4 -14.86 -20.86 8.42
CA LEU A 4 -13.80 -21.70 7.84
C LEU A 4 -12.71 -22.03 8.85
N GLU A 5 -12.26 -21.02 9.62
CA GLU A 5 -11.29 -21.23 10.70
C GLU A 5 -11.85 -22.17 11.77
N GLY A 6 -13.11 -21.97 12.18
CA GLY A 6 -13.78 -22.81 13.17
C GLY A 6 -13.94 -24.26 12.70
N ASP A 7 -14.30 -24.46 11.43
CA ASP A 7 -14.43 -25.78 10.83
C ASP A 7 -13.06 -26.50 10.76
N LEU A 8 -12.01 -25.78 10.32
CA LEU A 8 -10.64 -26.32 10.27
C LEU A 8 -10.07 -26.61 11.65
N ARG A 9 -10.31 -25.74 12.64
CA ARG A 9 -9.88 -25.95 14.03
C ARG A 9 -10.57 -27.15 14.65
N THR A 10 -11.87 -27.31 14.39
CA THR A 10 -12.64 -28.46 14.87
C THR A 10 -12.07 -29.77 14.31
N GLU A 11 -11.75 -29.80 13.01
CA GLU A 11 -11.17 -30.97 12.36
C GLU A 11 -9.71 -31.22 12.79
N ALA A 12 -8.93 -30.17 13.06
CA ALA A 12 -7.58 -30.27 13.59
C ALA A 12 -7.57 -30.79 15.05
N ASP A 13 -8.52 -30.36 15.88
CA ASP A 13 -8.66 -30.77 17.28
C ASP A 13 -9.30 -32.16 17.41
N ALA A 14 -10.07 -32.59 16.41
CA ALA A 14 -10.69 -33.92 16.32
C ALA A 14 -10.33 -34.60 14.98
N PRO A 15 -9.05 -34.99 14.80
CA PRO A 15 -8.56 -35.54 13.54
C PRO A 15 -9.32 -36.81 13.16
N LEU A 16 -9.43 -37.04 11.85
CA LEU A 16 -10.07 -38.24 11.33
C LEU A 16 -9.32 -39.48 11.83
N GLY A 17 -10.08 -40.40 12.43
CA GLY A 17 -9.58 -41.69 12.90
C GLY A 17 -9.89 -42.81 11.92
N PHE A 18 -8.99 -43.79 11.85
CA PHE A 18 -9.17 -45.04 11.10
C PHE A 18 -8.85 -46.20 12.02
N ASP A 19 -9.64 -47.28 11.93
CA ASP A 19 -9.36 -48.54 12.62
C ASP A 19 -8.62 -49.50 11.68
N PRO A 20 -7.29 -49.64 11.81
CA PRO A 20 -6.48 -50.47 10.93
C PRO A 20 -6.75 -51.96 11.11
N ASP A 21 -7.26 -52.40 12.26
CA ASP A 21 -7.54 -53.81 12.54
C ASP A 21 -8.73 -54.34 11.71
N SER A 22 -9.56 -53.43 11.20
CA SER A 22 -10.69 -53.73 10.31
C SER A 22 -10.27 -54.03 8.86
N PHE A 23 -9.01 -53.79 8.48
CA PHE A 23 -8.49 -53.99 7.12
C PHE A 23 -7.15 -54.76 7.12
N GLN A 24 -6.86 -55.51 6.06
CA GLN A 24 -5.63 -56.32 6.00
C GLN A 24 -4.44 -55.57 5.40
N GLY A 25 -3.33 -55.49 6.16
CA GLY A 25 -1.97 -55.24 5.67
C GLY A 25 -1.79 -53.92 4.91
N ILE A 26 -1.19 -53.98 3.71
CA ILE A 26 -0.75 -52.83 2.88
C ILE A 26 -1.83 -51.75 2.70
N VAL A 27 -3.11 -52.13 2.67
CA VAL A 27 -4.21 -51.17 2.54
C VAL A 27 -4.38 -50.34 3.82
N ALA A 28 -4.29 -50.97 5.00
CA ALA A 28 -4.35 -50.28 6.27
C ALA A 28 -3.16 -49.31 6.44
N ASP A 29 -1.96 -49.73 6.02
CA ASP A 29 -0.75 -48.88 6.06
C ASP A 29 -0.90 -47.66 5.12
N ALA A 30 -1.37 -47.88 3.89
CA ALA A 30 -1.58 -46.80 2.92
C ALA A 30 -2.68 -45.81 3.35
N VAL A 31 -3.76 -46.31 3.95
CA VAL A 31 -4.81 -45.45 4.51
C VAL A 31 -4.30 -44.66 5.71
N THR A 32 -3.54 -45.29 6.61
CA THR A 32 -2.95 -44.61 7.78
C THR A 32 -2.02 -43.48 7.34
N LEU A 33 -1.09 -43.75 6.42
CA LEU A 33 -0.16 -42.74 5.91
C LEU A 33 -0.91 -41.54 5.30
N ARG A 34 -1.90 -41.81 4.45
CA ARG A 34 -2.67 -40.77 3.79
C ARG A 34 -3.56 -39.98 4.76
N LEU A 35 -4.03 -40.62 5.82
CA LEU A 35 -4.81 -39.98 6.87
C LEU A 35 -3.93 -39.08 7.74
N ASP A 36 -2.71 -39.51 8.06
CA ASP A 36 -1.73 -38.71 8.80
C ASP A 36 -1.33 -37.46 7.98
N GLU A 37 -1.07 -37.62 6.68
CA GLU A 37 -0.82 -36.50 5.77
C GLU A 37 -2.00 -35.51 5.74
N HIS A 38 -3.22 -36.02 5.64
CA HIS A 38 -4.42 -35.19 5.64
C HIS A 38 -4.62 -34.45 6.97
N ASN A 39 -4.50 -35.14 8.10
CA ASN A 39 -4.64 -34.52 9.42
C ASN A 39 -3.55 -33.46 9.67
N GLY A 40 -2.32 -33.70 9.18
CA GLY A 40 -1.24 -32.71 9.18
C GLY A 40 -1.56 -31.48 8.32
N ALA A 41 -2.08 -31.68 7.11
CA ALA A 41 -2.50 -30.62 6.20
C ALA A 41 -3.65 -29.77 6.78
N VAL A 42 -4.63 -30.40 7.42
CA VAL A 42 -5.75 -29.71 8.11
C VAL A 42 -5.24 -28.86 9.26
N THR A 43 -4.35 -29.40 10.10
CA THR A 43 -3.76 -28.66 11.23
C THR A 43 -2.99 -27.44 10.74
N LEU A 44 -2.11 -27.61 9.74
CA LEU A 44 -1.35 -26.51 9.16
C LEU A 44 -2.27 -25.46 8.51
N SER A 45 -3.34 -25.90 7.84
CA SER A 45 -4.34 -24.99 7.25
C SER A 45 -5.06 -24.18 8.32
N ALA A 46 -5.44 -24.82 9.44
CA ALA A 46 -6.08 -24.14 10.56
C ALA A 46 -5.18 -23.06 11.16
N ASP A 47 -3.90 -23.37 11.37
CA ASP A 47 -2.92 -22.42 11.90
C ASP A 47 -2.70 -21.24 10.94
N LEU A 48 -2.53 -21.51 9.63
CA LEU A 48 -2.33 -20.45 8.62
C LEU A 48 -3.56 -19.55 8.45
N VAL A 49 -4.77 -20.08 8.57
CA VAL A 49 -5.99 -19.26 8.55
C VAL A 49 -6.06 -18.36 9.78
N GLY A 50 -5.65 -18.85 10.95
CA GLY A 50 -5.53 -18.02 12.16
C GLY A 50 -4.50 -16.90 11.98
N GLU A 51 -3.31 -17.23 11.48
CA GLU A 51 -2.26 -16.23 11.20
C GLU A 51 -2.71 -15.18 10.18
N LEU A 52 -3.48 -15.57 9.16
CA LEU A 52 -4.06 -14.64 8.20
C LEU A 52 -5.11 -13.71 8.85
N GLY A 53 -5.90 -14.24 9.79
CA GLY A 53 -6.83 -13.45 10.58
C GLY A 53 -6.11 -12.38 11.39
N ASP A 54 -5.10 -12.77 12.16
CA ASP A 54 -4.26 -11.85 12.94
C ASP A 54 -3.61 -10.77 12.06
N LEU A 55 -3.18 -11.14 10.85
CA LEU A 55 -2.58 -10.22 9.89
C LEU A 55 -3.58 -9.18 9.36
N VAL A 56 -4.83 -9.60 9.12
CA VAL A 56 -5.91 -8.70 8.73
C VAL A 56 -6.22 -7.72 9.86
N ASP A 57 -6.26 -8.18 11.09
CA ASP A 57 -6.50 -7.33 12.26
C ASP A 57 -5.36 -6.29 12.43
N GLU A 58 -4.09 -6.70 12.28
CA GLU A 58 -2.94 -5.76 12.28
C GLU A 58 -3.06 -4.72 11.17
N TRP A 59 -3.47 -5.12 9.96
CA TRP A 59 -3.69 -4.20 8.84
C TRP A 59 -4.81 -3.19 9.13
N VAL A 60 -5.94 -3.65 9.66
CA VAL A 60 -7.07 -2.78 10.03
C VAL A 60 -6.65 -1.74 11.07
N GLU A 61 -5.89 -2.14 12.10
CA GLU A 61 -5.40 -1.22 13.13
C GLU A 61 -4.53 -0.10 12.54
N GLU A 62 -3.67 -0.42 11.57
CA GLU A 62 -2.82 0.59 10.91
C GLU A 62 -3.63 1.53 9.99
N VAL A 63 -4.66 1.02 9.32
CA VAL A 63 -5.60 1.86 8.54
C VAL A 63 -6.36 2.81 9.48
N GLU A 64 -6.88 2.32 10.61
CA GLU A 64 -7.62 3.15 11.58
C GLU A 64 -6.77 4.29 12.15
N LYS A 65 -5.46 4.05 12.40
CA LYS A 65 -4.53 5.10 12.82
C LYS A 65 -4.38 6.20 11.76
N LEU A 66 -4.31 5.82 10.49
CA LEU A 66 -4.22 6.76 9.38
C LEU A 66 -5.50 7.59 9.25
N GLU A 67 -6.67 6.94 9.26
CA GLU A 67 -7.97 7.60 9.20
C GLU A 67 -8.18 8.57 10.37
N ALA A 68 -7.77 8.20 11.59
CA ALA A 68 -7.84 9.08 12.75
C ALA A 68 -6.96 10.33 12.59
N ALA A 69 -5.76 10.19 12.00
CA ALA A 69 -4.89 11.33 11.73
C ALA A 69 -5.47 12.27 10.66
N GLU A 70 -6.09 11.72 9.62
CA GLU A 70 -6.80 12.51 8.59
C GLU A 70 -7.99 13.27 9.18
N ALA A 71 -8.81 12.61 9.99
CA ALA A 71 -9.93 13.25 10.67
C ALA A 71 -9.49 14.38 11.61
N ASN A 72 -8.36 14.22 12.31
CA ASN A 72 -7.81 15.26 13.17
C ASN A 72 -7.34 16.48 12.37
N LEU A 73 -6.71 16.28 11.21
CA LEU A 73 -6.32 17.37 10.31
C LEU A 73 -7.54 18.11 9.77
N ASP A 74 -8.55 17.38 9.31
CA ASP A 74 -9.80 17.97 8.82
C ASP A 74 -10.48 18.82 9.91
N SER A 75 -10.52 18.32 11.15
CA SER A 75 -11.04 19.07 12.29
C SER A 75 -10.22 20.32 12.59
N ALA A 76 -8.88 20.24 12.54
CA ALA A 76 -8.00 21.39 12.77
C ALA A 76 -8.20 22.47 11.69
N ILE A 77 -8.33 22.07 10.41
CA ILE A 77 -8.59 22.98 9.30
C ILE A 77 -9.96 23.65 9.45
N ALA A 78 -10.99 22.89 9.82
CA ALA A 78 -12.33 23.43 10.06
C ALA A 78 -12.31 24.48 11.19
N ALA A 79 -11.63 24.19 12.31
CA ALA A 79 -11.49 25.13 13.42
C ALA A 79 -10.74 26.41 12.99
N TYR A 80 -9.63 26.28 12.25
CA TYR A 80 -8.88 27.42 11.74
C TYR A 80 -9.71 28.31 10.80
N ASN A 81 -10.51 27.70 9.92
CA ASN A 81 -11.36 28.44 8.98
C ASN A 81 -12.55 29.13 9.66
N ALA A 82 -13.03 28.59 10.79
CA ALA A 82 -14.13 29.16 11.56
C ALA A 82 -13.70 30.26 12.55
N ALA A 83 -12.40 30.43 12.81
CA ALA A 83 -11.89 31.33 13.83
C ALA A 83 -11.71 32.78 13.37
N ASP A 84 -11.94 33.70 14.30
CA ASP A 84 -11.61 35.12 14.16
C ASP A 84 -10.10 35.37 14.30
N THR A 85 -9.64 36.56 13.91
CA THR A 85 -8.20 36.88 13.75
C THR A 85 -7.34 36.73 15.00
N ILE A 86 -7.91 36.77 16.21
CA ILE A 86 -7.18 36.67 17.47
C ILE A 86 -6.72 35.22 17.76
N ASP A 87 -7.51 34.22 17.35
CA ASP A 87 -7.21 32.80 17.64
C ASP A 87 -6.53 32.09 16.46
N LYS A 88 -6.37 32.77 15.32
CA LYS A 88 -5.85 32.18 14.09
C LYS A 88 -4.39 31.71 14.18
N GLU A 89 -3.55 32.37 14.97
CA GLU A 89 -2.14 31.98 15.06
C GLU A 89 -1.98 30.63 15.79
N THR A 90 -2.64 30.45 16.94
CA THR A 90 -2.64 29.17 17.66
C THR A 90 -3.30 28.04 16.87
N LEU A 91 -4.41 28.32 16.17
CA LEU A 91 -5.08 27.32 15.34
C LEU A 91 -4.26 26.95 14.10
N ARG A 92 -3.47 27.89 13.55
CA ARG A 92 -2.53 27.60 12.47
C ARG A 92 -1.47 26.61 12.91
N ASP A 93 -0.90 26.81 14.10
CA ASP A 93 0.09 25.88 14.66
C ASP A 93 -0.54 24.50 14.89
N GLY A 94 -1.79 24.44 15.35
CA GLY A 94 -2.54 23.18 15.48
C GLY A 94 -2.79 22.46 14.14
N VAL A 95 -3.00 23.19 13.04
CA VAL A 95 -3.09 22.59 11.69
C VAL A 95 -1.75 22.01 11.26
N ILE A 96 -0.64 22.72 11.53
CA ILE A 96 0.71 22.23 11.21
C ILE A 96 1.01 20.95 12.01
N GLU A 97 0.71 20.94 13.31
CA GLU A 97 0.90 19.75 14.16
C GLU A 97 0.06 18.55 13.69
N ALA A 98 -1.20 18.78 13.32
CA ALA A 98 -2.06 17.72 12.78
C ALA A 98 -1.54 17.20 11.42
N GLN A 99 -0.96 18.07 10.60
CA GLN A 99 -0.37 17.68 9.33
C GLN A 99 0.93 16.88 9.53
N ASP A 100 1.78 17.28 10.47
CA ASP A 100 2.98 16.52 10.84
C ASP A 100 2.62 15.13 11.41
N ALA A 101 1.54 15.05 12.19
CA ALA A 101 1.00 13.79 12.71
C ALA A 101 0.49 12.88 11.58
N LEU A 102 -0.22 13.43 10.59
CA LEU A 102 -0.64 12.68 9.41
C LEU A 102 0.55 12.16 8.59
N ASP A 103 1.57 12.99 8.38
CA ASP A 103 2.77 12.58 7.67
C ASP A 103 3.57 11.51 8.42
N ALA A 104 3.54 11.53 9.76
CA ALA A 104 4.10 10.47 10.59
C ALA A 104 3.29 9.17 10.47
N ALA A 105 1.95 9.26 10.55
CA ALA A 105 1.06 8.11 10.38
C ALA A 105 1.23 7.45 9.00
N ARG A 106 1.33 8.25 7.93
CA ARG A 106 1.59 7.75 6.56
C ARG A 106 2.92 7.01 6.44
N ARG A 107 3.98 7.54 7.04
CA ARG A 107 5.30 6.88 7.04
C ARG A 107 5.28 5.56 7.79
N GLU A 108 4.61 5.52 8.94
CA GLU A 108 4.46 4.28 9.71
C GLU A 108 3.60 3.27 8.95
N TYR A 109 2.48 3.70 8.38
CA TYR A 109 1.62 2.85 7.55
C TYR A 109 2.40 2.21 6.39
N THR A 110 3.16 3.00 5.61
CA THR A 110 3.99 2.43 4.52
C THR A 110 5.03 1.44 5.03
N ARG A 111 5.64 1.71 6.19
CA ARG A 111 6.59 0.78 6.82
C ARG A 111 5.88 -0.53 7.20
N ARG A 112 4.73 -0.45 7.86
CA ARG A 112 3.93 -1.60 8.28
C ARG A 112 3.34 -2.37 7.11
N GLU A 113 2.95 -1.69 6.04
CA GLU A 113 2.48 -2.31 4.81
C GLU A 113 3.53 -3.26 4.23
N THR A 114 4.81 -2.86 4.19
CA THR A 114 5.87 -3.77 3.73
C THR A 114 6.07 -4.98 4.63
N GLU A 115 5.92 -4.83 5.95
CA GLU A 115 5.99 -5.94 6.91
C GLU A 115 4.79 -6.89 6.72
N ILE A 116 3.59 -6.35 6.55
CA ILE A 116 2.35 -7.11 6.37
C ILE A 116 2.39 -7.88 5.06
N LEU A 117 2.83 -7.26 3.96
CA LEU A 117 3.00 -7.94 2.67
C LEU A 117 4.04 -9.06 2.75
N ALA A 118 5.12 -8.88 3.52
CA ALA A 118 6.11 -9.94 3.72
C ALA A 118 5.52 -11.13 4.50
N LYS A 119 4.75 -10.88 5.57
CA LYS A 119 4.03 -11.92 6.31
C LYS A 119 3.01 -12.65 5.44
N LEU A 120 2.27 -11.90 4.61
CA LEU A 120 1.30 -12.48 3.68
C LEU A 120 1.98 -13.40 2.65
N ALA A 121 3.11 -12.96 2.09
CA ALA A 121 3.87 -13.77 1.14
C ALA A 121 4.35 -15.09 1.77
N ASP A 122 4.84 -15.04 3.02
CA ASP A 122 5.25 -16.22 3.78
C ASP A 122 4.08 -17.18 4.07
N ILE A 123 2.91 -16.66 4.43
CA ILE A 123 1.68 -17.46 4.61
C ILE A 123 1.27 -18.14 3.29
N ILE A 124 1.33 -17.42 2.16
CA ILE A 124 1.03 -17.97 0.83
C ILE A 124 2.03 -19.07 0.44
N GLU A 125 3.32 -18.87 0.69
CA GLU A 125 4.37 -19.87 0.44
C GLU A 125 4.11 -21.16 1.24
N ARG A 126 3.76 -21.03 2.53
CA ARG A 126 3.39 -22.15 3.39
C ARG A 126 2.10 -22.84 2.96
N MET A 127 1.08 -22.09 2.50
CA MET A 127 -0.15 -22.67 1.94
C MET A 127 0.10 -23.44 0.64
N GLY A 128 1.02 -22.97 -0.20
CA GLY A 128 1.42 -23.66 -1.43
C GLY A 128 2.00 -25.06 -1.19
N GLY A 129 2.55 -25.30 0.02
CA GLY A 129 3.06 -26.60 0.44
C GLY A 129 1.99 -27.63 0.87
N ILE A 130 0.71 -27.24 1.01
CA ILE A 130 -0.34 -28.07 1.63
C ILE A 130 -0.97 -29.09 0.68
N GLY A 131 -0.63 -29.09 -0.62
CA GLY A 131 -1.23 -30.00 -1.60
C GLY A 131 -0.28 -30.57 -2.65
N GLY A 132 1.03 -30.45 -2.45
CA GLY A 132 2.03 -30.96 -3.39
C GLY A 132 2.41 -32.40 -3.07
N ASP A 133 1.98 -33.34 -3.93
CA ASP A 133 2.44 -34.73 -3.94
C ASP A 133 3.95 -34.81 -3.65
N ASP A 134 4.32 -35.53 -2.60
CA ASP A 134 5.70 -35.92 -2.26
C ASP A 134 6.25 -37.00 -3.23
N ASP A 135 5.82 -36.95 -4.49
CA ASP A 135 6.30 -37.79 -5.58
C ASP A 135 7.47 -37.11 -6.30
N GLY A 136 8.56 -36.87 -5.57
CA GLY A 136 9.93 -36.91 -6.10
C GLY A 136 10.23 -36.23 -7.44
N LYS A 137 9.54 -35.14 -7.80
CA LYS A 137 9.81 -34.37 -9.03
C LYS A 137 10.09 -32.93 -8.69
N ASP A 138 11.38 -32.63 -8.73
CA ASP A 138 11.94 -31.32 -9.01
C ASP A 138 11.37 -30.16 -8.18
N LYS A 139 11.89 -30.02 -6.95
CA LYS A 139 12.08 -28.70 -6.31
C LYS A 139 13.12 -27.85 -7.07
N LYS A 140 12.89 -27.66 -8.37
CA LYS A 140 13.59 -26.76 -9.28
C LYS A 140 12.57 -26.01 -10.13
N SER A 141 11.80 -25.14 -9.49
CA SER A 141 11.17 -24.00 -10.19
C SER A 141 10.87 -22.79 -9.30
N GLU A 142 11.13 -22.82 -8.00
CA GLU A 142 10.84 -21.69 -7.09
C GLU A 142 11.80 -20.49 -7.19
N ARG A 143 12.45 -20.29 -8.34
CA ARG A 143 13.28 -19.10 -8.59
C ARG A 143 12.90 -18.32 -9.85
N ASP A 144 11.76 -18.61 -10.46
CA ASP A 144 11.38 -17.99 -11.74
C ASP A 144 10.34 -16.86 -11.64
N TRP A 145 9.60 -16.71 -10.54
CA TRP A 145 8.70 -15.54 -10.39
C TRP A 145 9.46 -14.22 -10.15
N ARG A 146 10.74 -14.29 -9.75
CA ARG A 146 11.63 -13.13 -9.62
C ARG A 146 12.40 -12.80 -10.91
N LYS A 147 12.41 -13.71 -11.89
CA LYS A 147 13.20 -13.57 -13.13
C LYS A 147 12.43 -12.94 -14.29
N GLU A 148 11.10 -12.91 -14.25
CA GLU A 148 10.30 -12.25 -15.28
C GLU A 148 10.22 -10.71 -15.11
N GLN A 149 10.88 -10.12 -14.09
CA GLN A 149 11.11 -8.67 -14.04
C GLN A 149 12.53 -8.23 -14.43
N ASP A 150 13.49 -9.16 -14.56
CA ASP A 150 14.92 -8.81 -14.65
C ASP A 150 15.62 -9.24 -15.96
N GLU A 151 14.93 -9.84 -16.93
CA GLU A 151 15.55 -10.24 -18.20
C GLU A 151 14.72 -9.87 -19.44
N ASP A 152 14.62 -8.56 -19.74
CA ASP A 152 15.06 -8.05 -21.05
C ASP A 152 15.29 -6.51 -21.01
N GLY A 153 16.53 -6.09 -21.29
CA GLY A 153 16.86 -4.70 -21.60
C GLY A 153 17.58 -3.91 -20.49
N THR A 154 18.91 -3.85 -20.59
CA THR A 154 19.84 -2.82 -20.07
C THR A 154 19.27 -1.71 -19.18
N PRO A 155 19.82 -1.49 -17.96
CA PRO A 155 19.43 -0.34 -17.15
C PRO A 155 19.86 0.96 -17.85
N GLY A 156 18.88 1.66 -18.44
CA GLY A 156 19.02 3.08 -18.71
C GLY A 156 19.26 3.76 -17.37
N SER A 157 20.49 4.22 -17.14
CA SER A 157 20.80 5.04 -15.97
C SER A 157 19.75 6.15 -15.87
N PRO A 158 19.08 6.33 -14.72
CA PRO A 158 18.32 7.56 -14.53
C PRO A 158 19.34 8.70 -14.60
N GLU A 159 19.25 9.50 -15.66
CA GLU A 159 19.94 10.78 -15.72
C GLU A 159 19.67 11.49 -14.39
N LYS A 160 20.75 11.82 -13.68
CA LYS A 160 20.67 12.72 -12.52
C LYS A 160 19.81 13.92 -12.93
N PRO A 161 18.78 14.31 -12.15
CA PRO A 161 18.17 15.61 -12.38
C PRO A 161 19.27 16.66 -12.27
N VAL A 162 19.53 17.31 -13.40
CA VAL A 162 20.53 18.36 -13.53
C VAL A 162 20.11 19.47 -12.58
N SER A 163 20.89 19.68 -11.51
CA SER A 163 20.77 20.89 -10.70
C SER A 163 20.81 22.10 -11.63
N PRO A 164 19.90 23.08 -11.52
CA PRO A 164 19.99 24.29 -12.31
C PRO A 164 21.17 25.10 -11.78
N ARG A 165 22.36 24.83 -12.33
CA ARG A 165 23.55 25.63 -12.08
C ARG A 165 23.40 26.91 -12.88
N SER A 166 23.13 28.00 -12.17
CA SER A 166 23.34 29.35 -12.64
C SER A 166 24.78 29.57 -13.09
N THR A 167 24.98 30.47 -14.06
CA THR A 167 26.20 31.17 -14.52
C THR A 167 26.85 30.70 -15.83
N PRO A 168 27.38 31.67 -16.62
CA PRO A 168 27.14 31.80 -18.06
C PRO A 168 28.35 31.36 -18.90
N GLU A 169 28.09 30.86 -20.12
CA GLU A 169 29.14 30.72 -21.13
C GLU A 169 28.99 31.79 -22.19
N SER A 170 29.86 32.79 -22.08
CA SER A 170 30.31 33.63 -23.19
C SER A 170 31.02 32.77 -24.25
N PRO A 171 30.71 32.94 -25.54
CA PRO A 171 31.67 32.67 -26.60
C PRO A 171 32.48 33.94 -26.88
N GLY A 172 33.79 33.85 -26.75
CA GLY A 172 34.71 34.91 -27.15
C GLY A 172 34.72 35.16 -28.66
N ALA A 173 34.59 36.45 -29.00
CA ALA A 173 35.23 37.19 -30.09
C ALA A 173 35.38 36.56 -31.49
N SER A 174 34.66 37.14 -32.46
CA SER A 174 35.24 37.76 -33.66
C SER A 174 34.20 38.62 -34.40
N GLU A 175 34.42 39.94 -34.40
CA GLU A 175 34.33 40.95 -35.50
C GLU A 175 33.36 40.67 -36.69
N SER A 176 32.54 41.56 -37.29
CA SER A 176 32.24 43.01 -37.28
C SER A 176 31.09 43.22 -38.33
N PRO A 177 30.70 44.44 -38.80
CA PRO A 177 29.66 45.33 -38.28
C PRO A 177 28.43 45.55 -39.22
N GLY A 178 27.31 46.06 -38.67
CA GLY A 178 26.36 46.93 -39.41
C GLY A 178 24.87 46.59 -39.33
N GLY A 179 24.04 47.59 -39.00
CA GLY A 179 22.63 47.65 -39.39
C GLY A 179 21.65 48.11 -38.32
N ASP A 180 21.36 49.41 -38.29
CA ASP A 180 20.31 50.08 -37.50
C ASP A 180 18.89 49.55 -37.78
N THR A 181 18.04 49.34 -36.74
CA THR A 181 16.63 49.80 -36.71
C THR A 181 15.98 49.66 -35.30
N GLU A 182 15.05 50.56 -35.01
CA GLU A 182 14.44 51.01 -33.73
C GLU A 182 13.68 49.97 -32.86
N PRO A 183 13.43 50.25 -31.55
CA PRO A 183 12.48 49.50 -30.75
C PRO A 183 11.06 50.07 -30.94
N SER A 184 10.16 49.30 -31.55
CA SER A 184 8.75 49.67 -31.64
C SER A 184 7.91 49.02 -30.54
N VAL A 185 7.11 49.89 -29.93
CA VAL A 185 6.26 49.78 -28.74
C VAL A 185 5.01 48.96 -29.01
N THR A 186 4.51 48.16 -28.06
CA THR A 186 3.08 48.11 -27.68
C THR A 186 2.89 47.38 -26.33
N PRO A 187 2.33 48.05 -25.30
CA PRO A 187 1.77 47.42 -24.10
C PRO A 187 0.25 47.21 -24.26
N ALA A 188 -0.32 46.23 -23.57
CA ALA A 188 -1.77 46.19 -23.35
C ALA A 188 -2.12 45.66 -21.93
N PRO A 189 -3.20 46.18 -21.32
CA PRO A 189 -3.37 46.31 -19.87
C PRO A 189 -4.38 45.28 -19.31
N GLY A 190 -4.44 45.17 -17.98
CA GLY A 190 -5.29 44.21 -17.28
C GLY A 190 -6.80 44.50 -17.34
N SER A 191 -7.57 43.55 -16.80
CA SER A 191 -8.86 43.81 -16.16
C SER A 191 -9.27 42.60 -15.30
N THR A 192 -9.36 42.84 -14.01
CA THR A 192 -10.17 42.07 -13.06
C THR A 192 -11.60 42.59 -13.18
N ASP A 193 -12.62 41.72 -13.27
CA ASP A 193 -13.98 42.16 -13.01
C ASP A 193 -14.79 41.08 -12.26
N LEU A 194 -15.19 41.45 -11.04
CA LEU A 194 -16.10 40.75 -10.15
C LEU A 194 -17.47 41.42 -10.30
N SER A 195 -18.53 40.70 -10.67
CA SER A 195 -19.90 41.17 -10.49
C SER A 195 -20.93 40.03 -10.41
N THR A 196 -21.29 39.71 -9.17
CA THR A 196 -22.64 39.61 -8.59
C THR A 196 -23.82 39.08 -9.43
N ALA A 197 -24.48 38.03 -8.93
CA ALA A 197 -25.92 37.82 -9.12
C ALA A 197 -26.55 37.13 -7.90
N ALA A 198 -27.39 37.89 -7.18
CA ALA A 198 -28.29 37.41 -6.13
C ALA A 198 -29.58 36.81 -6.74
N THR A 199 -30.20 35.83 -6.08
CA THR A 199 -31.51 35.27 -6.48
C THR A 199 -32.55 35.51 -5.37
N PRO A 200 -33.75 36.05 -5.66
CA PRO A 200 -34.79 36.28 -4.67
C PRO A 200 -35.68 35.05 -4.45
N THR A 201 -36.18 34.92 -3.20
CA THR A 201 -37.16 33.93 -2.73
C THR A 201 -38.59 34.33 -3.10
N THR A 202 -39.44 33.37 -3.50
CA THR A 202 -40.90 33.54 -3.60
C THR A 202 -41.58 32.63 -2.57
N GLN A 203 -42.28 33.23 -1.60
CA GLN A 203 -43.33 32.57 -0.82
C GLN A 203 -44.66 32.68 -1.57
N GLN A 204 -45.46 31.61 -1.55
CA GLN A 204 -46.92 31.73 -1.65
C GLN A 204 -47.59 30.82 -0.61
N SER A 205 -48.60 31.40 0.03
CA SER A 205 -49.57 30.80 0.95
C SER A 205 -50.66 30.06 0.21
#